data_AF-A0A352LL49-F1
#
_entry.id   AF-A0A352LL49-F1
#
_cell.length_a   1.000
_cell.length_b   1.000
_cell.length_c   1.000
_cell.angle_alpha   90.00
_cell.angle_beta   90.00
_cell.angle_gamma   90.00
#
_symmetry.space_group_name_H-M   'P 1'
#
loop_
_entity.id
_entity.type
_entity.pdbx_description
1 polymer ?
#
loop_
_entity_poly.entity_id
_entity_poly.type
_entity_poly.pdbx_seq_one_letter_code
_entity_poly.pdbx_strand_id
1 'polypeptide(L)'
;MLQPEDLITQALPAALERRCGKPLEELGLETLEDLYECIANLGGNWYRQFPGVLREDAAELVRWLAENGRAIGEVTDRFYPPGMAPKEPAQELPAKTRAAALPPTPRTAPIEELVLPSSLSGEFGENRGLENSLQANNDRDAIEAWLAARAQNPNTNAQYRKEAERFLLWCTMELGMAMSSITAREAARYPKWLEELGRTDEAAWKKHWRL
;
A
#
# COMPACT_ATOMS: atom_id res chain seq x y z
N MET A 1 -12.57 15.43 -15.87
CA MET A 1 -11.52 14.38 -15.70
C MET A 1 -11.66 13.93 -14.26
N LEU A 2 -11.71 12.62 -14.00
CA LEU A 2 -11.88 12.14 -12.63
C LEU A 2 -10.67 12.53 -11.78
N GLN A 3 -10.92 13.01 -10.56
CA GLN A 3 -9.90 13.28 -9.54
C GLN A 3 -9.95 12.19 -8.45
N PRO A 4 -8.85 11.96 -7.70
CA PRO A 4 -8.82 11.01 -6.58
C PRO A 4 -9.95 11.24 -5.56
N GLU A 5 -10.21 12.50 -5.23
CA GLU A 5 -11.21 12.94 -4.26
C GLU A 5 -12.67 12.91 -4.75
N ASP A 6 -12.93 12.55 -6.02
CA ASP A 6 -14.30 12.43 -6.52
C ASP A 6 -15.06 11.32 -5.78
N LEU A 7 -16.30 11.61 -5.37
CA LEU A 7 -17.13 10.64 -4.63
C LEU A 7 -17.60 9.49 -5.54
N ILE A 8 -17.51 8.26 -5.05
CA ILE A 8 -17.91 7.03 -5.78
C ILE A 8 -19.35 7.13 -6.31
N THR A 9 -20.28 7.64 -5.49
CA THR A 9 -21.70 7.81 -5.85
C THR A 9 -21.96 8.81 -6.98
N GLN A 10 -21.03 9.73 -7.24
CA GLN A 10 -21.17 10.77 -8.28
C GLN A 10 -20.35 10.42 -9.53
N ALA A 11 -19.24 9.71 -9.36
CA ALA A 11 -18.34 9.35 -10.45
C ALA A 11 -18.68 8.04 -11.15
N LEU A 12 -19.22 7.04 -10.44
CA LEU A 12 -19.54 5.75 -11.06
C LEU A 12 -20.66 5.86 -12.11
N PRO A 13 -20.59 5.09 -13.21
CA PRO A 13 -21.71 4.91 -14.12
C PRO A 13 -22.94 4.39 -13.36
N ALA A 14 -24.13 4.93 -13.64
CA ALA A 14 -25.37 4.58 -12.94
C ALA A 14 -25.78 3.08 -12.99
N ALA A 15 -25.14 2.27 -13.83
CA ALA A 15 -25.31 0.81 -13.83
C ALA A 15 -24.39 0.10 -12.82
N LEU A 16 -23.22 0.66 -12.52
CA LEU A 16 -22.28 0.19 -11.50
C LEU A 16 -22.66 0.71 -10.12
N GLU A 17 -23.01 2.00 -10.01
CA GLU A 17 -23.48 2.62 -8.77
C GLU A 17 -24.66 1.83 -8.16
N ARG A 18 -25.72 1.56 -8.92
CA ARG A 18 -26.88 0.77 -8.43
C ARG A 18 -26.58 -0.66 -7.98
N ARG A 19 -25.46 -1.26 -8.39
CA ARG A 19 -25.04 -2.61 -8.00
C ARG A 19 -24.05 -2.61 -6.84
N CYS A 20 -23.12 -1.65 -6.85
CA CYS A 20 -21.94 -1.66 -5.99
C CYS A 20 -21.85 -0.49 -5.02
N GLY A 21 -22.49 0.65 -5.31
CA GLY A 21 -22.38 1.89 -4.53
C GLY A 21 -22.65 1.65 -3.05
N LYS A 22 -23.85 1.15 -2.72
CA LYS A 22 -24.22 0.86 -1.33
C LYS A 22 -23.25 -0.11 -0.61
N PRO A 23 -22.87 -1.29 -1.15
CA PRO A 23 -21.85 -2.14 -0.54
C PRO A 23 -20.48 -1.46 -0.32
N LEU A 24 -20.05 -0.57 -1.23
CA LEU A 24 -18.81 0.18 -1.10
C LEU A 24 -18.91 1.25 0.02
N GLU A 25 -20.02 1.98 0.07
CA GLU A 25 -20.34 2.97 1.12
C GLU A 25 -20.47 2.33 2.51
N GLU A 26 -21.16 1.20 2.64
CA GLU A 26 -21.35 0.49 3.93
C GLU A 26 -20.03 0.00 4.54
N LEU A 27 -18.98 -0.11 3.74
CA LEU A 27 -17.61 -0.43 4.16
C LEU A 27 -16.68 0.79 4.15
N GLY A 28 -17.24 2.00 3.98
CA GLY A 28 -16.52 3.26 4.09
C GLY A 28 -15.49 3.50 2.99
N LEU A 29 -15.79 3.09 1.75
CA LEU A 29 -15.13 3.64 0.56
C LEU A 29 -16.01 4.78 0.05
N GLU A 30 -15.51 6.03 0.16
CA GLU A 30 -16.28 7.23 -0.19
C GLU A 30 -15.80 7.84 -1.51
N THR A 31 -14.48 7.78 -1.77
CA THR A 31 -13.80 8.39 -2.92
C THR A 31 -13.25 7.36 -3.91
N LEU A 32 -12.92 7.82 -5.12
CA LEU A 32 -12.25 6.97 -6.10
C LEU A 32 -10.83 6.54 -5.70
N GLU A 33 -10.14 7.35 -4.88
CA GLU A 33 -8.86 6.98 -4.27
C GLU A 33 -9.03 5.79 -3.30
N ASP A 34 -10.05 5.83 -2.43
CA ASP A 34 -10.36 4.72 -1.51
C ASP A 34 -10.59 3.40 -2.27
N LEU A 35 -11.37 3.48 -3.36
CA LEU A 35 -11.64 2.32 -4.22
C LEU A 35 -10.37 1.80 -4.89
N TYR A 36 -9.56 2.68 -5.48
CA TYR A 36 -8.31 2.30 -6.12
C TYR A 36 -7.35 1.63 -5.13
N GLU A 37 -7.15 2.22 -3.95
CA GLU A 37 -6.26 1.67 -2.92
C GLU A 37 -6.79 0.35 -2.34
N CYS A 38 -8.10 0.22 -2.09
CA CYS A 38 -8.70 -1.04 -1.67
C CYS A 38 -8.36 -2.18 -2.65
N ILE A 39 -8.53 -1.94 -3.95
CA ILE A 39 -8.23 -2.93 -5.00
C ILE A 39 -6.72 -3.17 -5.11
N ALA A 40 -5.90 -2.11 -5.04
CA ALA A 40 -4.45 -2.20 -5.13
C ALA A 40 -3.83 -3.03 -3.99
N ASN A 41 -4.44 -2.99 -2.80
CA ASN A 41 -3.97 -3.66 -1.59
C ASN A 41 -4.47 -5.12 -1.50
N LEU A 42 -5.73 -5.39 -1.84
CA LEU A 42 -6.32 -6.73 -1.75
C LEU A 42 -6.15 -7.58 -3.02
N GLY A 43 -5.79 -6.95 -4.15
CA GLY A 43 -5.68 -7.59 -5.47
C GLY A 43 -7.01 -8.22 -5.91
N GLY A 44 -6.95 -9.18 -6.84
CA GLY A 44 -8.13 -9.73 -7.51
C GLY A 44 -9.18 -10.43 -6.63
N ASN A 45 -8.99 -10.52 -5.32
CA ASN A 45 -10.01 -11.01 -4.39
C ASN A 45 -10.66 -9.90 -3.54
N TRP A 46 -10.34 -8.62 -3.80
CA TRP A 46 -10.84 -7.45 -3.05
C TRP A 46 -12.35 -7.49 -2.82
N TYR A 47 -13.12 -7.78 -3.87
CA TYR A 47 -14.58 -7.79 -3.87
C TYR A 47 -15.19 -8.78 -2.87
N ARG A 48 -14.45 -9.79 -2.42
CA ARG A 48 -14.93 -10.76 -1.42
C ARG A 48 -15.20 -10.14 -0.06
N GLN A 49 -14.63 -8.96 0.22
CA GLN A 49 -14.91 -8.22 1.45
C GLN A 49 -16.22 -7.43 1.40
N PHE A 50 -16.87 -7.34 0.22
CA PHE A 50 -18.06 -6.52 -0.03
C PHE A 50 -19.28 -7.40 -0.33
N PRO A 51 -20.11 -7.75 0.68
CA PRO A 51 -21.30 -8.56 0.48
C PRO A 51 -22.24 -7.91 -0.55
N GLY A 52 -22.55 -8.65 -1.61
CA GLY A 52 -23.40 -8.18 -2.70
C GLY A 52 -22.65 -7.69 -3.96
N VAL A 53 -21.35 -7.39 -3.87
CA VAL A 53 -20.54 -7.12 -5.08
C VAL A 53 -20.18 -8.45 -5.74
N LEU A 54 -20.69 -8.69 -6.95
CA LEU A 54 -20.39 -9.92 -7.68
C LEU A 54 -19.00 -9.83 -8.34
N ARG A 55 -18.46 -11.00 -8.69
CA ARG A 55 -17.16 -11.10 -9.36
C ARG A 55 -17.16 -10.38 -10.72
N GLU A 56 -18.29 -10.43 -11.40
CA GLU A 56 -18.53 -9.78 -12.69
C GLU A 56 -18.57 -8.26 -12.53
N ASP A 57 -19.26 -7.76 -11.50
CA ASP A 57 -19.31 -6.33 -11.17
C ASP A 57 -17.92 -5.80 -10.77
N ALA A 58 -17.16 -6.58 -10.02
CA ALA A 58 -15.79 -6.25 -9.63
C ALA A 58 -14.85 -6.12 -10.84
N ALA A 59 -14.98 -6.99 -11.84
CA ALA A 59 -14.21 -6.89 -13.08
C ALA A 59 -14.63 -5.68 -13.94
N GLU A 60 -15.92 -5.32 -13.91
CA GLU A 60 -16.46 -4.15 -14.60
C GLU A 60 -16.02 -2.83 -13.94
N LEU A 61 -16.01 -2.76 -12.59
CA LEU A 61 -15.44 -1.64 -11.83
C LEU A 61 -13.96 -1.43 -12.14
N VAL A 62 -13.16 -2.50 -12.10
CA VAL A 62 -11.71 -2.42 -12.39
C VAL A 62 -11.46 -1.98 -13.83
N ARG A 63 -12.27 -2.44 -14.80
CA ARG A 63 -12.17 -1.98 -16.20
C ARG A 63 -12.52 -0.50 -16.34
N TRP A 64 -13.63 -0.06 -15.75
CA TRP A 64 -14.02 1.35 -15.77
C TRP A 64 -12.94 2.24 -15.15
N LEU A 65 -12.32 1.80 -14.05
CA LEU A 65 -11.22 2.50 -13.41
C LEU A 65 -9.95 2.54 -14.28
N ALA A 66 -9.65 1.47 -15.03
CA ALA A 66 -8.54 1.45 -16.00
C ALA A 66 -8.78 2.44 -17.16
N GLU A 67 -10.02 2.56 -17.64
CA GLU A 67 -10.40 3.44 -18.75
C GLU A 67 -10.46 4.92 -18.35
N ASN A 68 -10.93 5.24 -17.13
CA ASN A 68 -11.28 6.60 -16.72
C ASN A 68 -10.40 7.16 -15.59
N GLY A 69 -9.74 6.29 -14.81
CA GLY A 69 -9.04 6.63 -13.57
C GLY A 69 -7.54 6.86 -13.70
N ARG A 70 -7.03 7.20 -14.89
CA ARG A 70 -5.58 7.39 -15.13
C ARG A 70 -4.94 8.48 -14.24
N ALA A 71 -5.72 9.44 -13.74
CA ALA A 71 -5.26 10.45 -12.80
C ALA A 71 -5.21 9.97 -11.33
N ILE A 72 -5.85 8.84 -11.04
CA ILE A 72 -5.93 8.22 -9.70
C ILE A 72 -4.80 7.19 -9.56
N GLY A 73 -4.57 6.36 -10.58
CA GLY A 73 -3.43 5.44 -10.58
C GLY A 73 -3.39 4.46 -11.75
N GLU A 74 -2.41 3.56 -11.71
CA GLU A 74 -2.17 2.55 -12.73
C GLU A 74 -2.90 1.24 -12.38
N VAL A 75 -3.95 0.91 -13.12
CA VAL A 75 -4.65 -0.37 -12.99
C VAL A 75 -3.87 -1.46 -13.73
N THR A 76 -3.50 -2.51 -13.01
CA THR A 76 -2.72 -3.65 -13.53
C THR A 76 -3.50 -4.96 -13.41
N ASP A 77 -3.08 -6.03 -14.11
CA ASP A 77 -3.73 -7.35 -14.10
C ASP A 77 -4.15 -7.87 -12.72
N ARG A 78 -3.35 -7.58 -11.68
CA ARG A 78 -3.60 -8.02 -10.30
C ARG A 78 -4.89 -7.45 -9.71
N PHE A 79 -5.45 -6.36 -10.25
CA PHE A 79 -6.68 -5.71 -9.78
C PHE A 79 -7.91 -6.54 -10.18
N TYR A 80 -7.85 -7.23 -11.31
CA TYR A 80 -8.97 -8.01 -11.84
C TYR A 80 -9.16 -9.32 -11.08
N PRO A 81 -10.42 -9.80 -10.95
CA PRO A 81 -10.68 -11.14 -10.44
C PRO A 81 -9.94 -12.23 -11.23
N PRO A 82 -9.55 -13.35 -10.58
CA PRO A 82 -8.73 -14.38 -11.23
C PRO A 82 -9.32 -14.86 -12.56
N GLY A 83 -8.61 -14.63 -13.66
CA GLY A 83 -9.03 -14.98 -15.02
C GLY A 83 -10.01 -14.00 -15.70
N MET A 84 -10.21 -12.79 -15.17
CA MET A 84 -11.01 -11.72 -15.79
C MET A 84 -10.20 -10.52 -16.31
N ALA A 85 -8.88 -10.52 -16.12
CA ALA A 85 -8.01 -9.51 -16.73
C ALA A 85 -8.16 -9.52 -18.27
N PRO A 86 -8.16 -8.35 -18.93
CA PRO A 86 -8.13 -8.27 -20.38
C PRO A 86 -6.94 -9.05 -20.93
N LYS A 87 -7.17 -9.90 -21.94
CA LYS A 87 -6.08 -10.52 -22.69
C LYS A 87 -5.54 -9.51 -23.68
N GLU A 88 -4.68 -8.61 -23.21
CA GLU A 88 -3.86 -7.82 -24.12
C GLU A 88 -3.00 -8.77 -25.00
N PRO A 89 -2.75 -8.41 -26.27
CA PRO A 89 -1.75 -9.13 -27.06
C PRO A 89 -0.41 -8.95 -26.36
N ALA A 90 0.16 -10.06 -25.89
CA ALA A 90 1.31 -10.05 -25.00
C ALA A 90 2.46 -9.20 -25.56
N GLN A 91 2.69 -8.02 -24.97
CA GLN A 91 4.01 -7.43 -25.01
C GLN A 91 4.91 -8.37 -24.20
N GLU A 92 5.93 -8.91 -24.85
CA GLU A 92 6.90 -9.79 -24.23
C GLU A 92 7.74 -9.02 -23.20
N LEU A 93 7.19 -8.88 -21.99
CA LEU A 93 8.00 -8.65 -20.80
C LEU A 93 8.99 -9.83 -20.71
N PRO A 94 10.31 -9.56 -20.56
CA PRO A 94 11.31 -10.62 -20.51
C PRO A 94 10.94 -11.61 -19.40
N ALA A 95 11.03 -12.90 -19.73
CA ALA A 95 10.43 -13.97 -18.95
C ALA A 95 10.73 -13.84 -17.45
N LYS A 96 9.68 -13.95 -16.63
CA LYS A 96 9.79 -13.96 -15.17
C LYS A 96 10.81 -15.02 -14.76
N THR A 97 12.03 -14.59 -14.41
CA THR A 97 13.03 -15.45 -13.80
C THR A 97 12.40 -16.05 -12.56
N ARG A 98 12.12 -17.35 -12.63
CA ARG A 98 11.56 -18.12 -11.53
C ARG A 98 12.54 -18.00 -10.37
N ALA A 99 12.19 -17.19 -9.37
CA ALA A 99 13.10 -16.83 -8.30
C ALA A 99 13.69 -18.10 -7.67
N ALA A 100 14.99 -18.32 -7.90
CA ALA A 100 15.73 -19.31 -7.14
C ALA A 100 15.62 -18.89 -5.67
N ALA A 101 15.45 -19.88 -4.77
CA ALA A 101 15.28 -19.60 -3.35
C ALA A 101 16.44 -18.73 -2.85
N LEU A 102 16.15 -17.47 -2.51
CA LEU A 102 17.12 -16.60 -1.88
C LEU A 102 17.59 -17.24 -0.56
N PRO A 103 18.87 -17.08 -0.17
CA PRO A 103 19.27 -17.37 1.21
C PRO A 103 18.41 -16.55 2.17
N PRO A 104 18.18 -17.02 3.41
CA PRO A 104 17.25 -16.38 4.34
C PRO A 104 17.70 -14.95 4.69
N THR A 105 17.12 -13.98 4.00
CA THR A 105 17.14 -12.57 4.38
C THR A 105 16.40 -12.38 5.72
N PRO A 106 16.71 -11.32 6.49
CA PRO A 106 15.90 -10.97 7.66
C PRO A 106 14.43 -10.89 7.25
N ARG A 107 13.58 -11.64 7.97
CA ARG A 107 12.22 -11.96 7.54
C ARG A 107 11.43 -10.69 7.26
N THR A 108 10.83 -10.62 6.06
CA THR A 108 9.64 -9.80 5.81
C THR A 108 8.46 -10.41 6.55
N ALA A 109 8.42 -10.19 7.86
CA ALA A 109 7.33 -10.58 8.73
C ALA A 109 6.31 -9.43 8.81
N PRO A 110 5.02 -9.70 9.10
CA PRO A 110 4.06 -8.67 9.49
C PRO A 110 4.61 -7.84 10.66
N ILE A 111 4.19 -6.58 10.83
CA ILE A 111 4.74 -5.72 11.90
C ILE A 111 4.54 -6.35 13.29
N GLU A 112 3.46 -7.12 13.46
CA GLU A 112 3.11 -7.86 14.66
C GLU A 112 4.22 -8.87 15.07
N GLU A 113 4.92 -9.43 14.09
CA GLU A 113 6.01 -10.40 14.24
C GLU A 113 7.41 -9.77 14.04
N LEU A 114 7.50 -8.48 13.69
CA LEU A 114 8.75 -7.78 13.43
C LEU A 114 9.53 -7.53 14.73
N VAL A 115 10.54 -8.37 14.98
CA VAL A 115 11.50 -8.19 16.10
C VAL A 115 12.75 -7.47 15.60
N LEU A 116 12.83 -6.18 15.90
CA LEU A 116 14.01 -5.34 15.61
C LEU A 116 15.03 -5.42 16.76
N PRO A 117 16.36 -5.39 16.49
CA PRO A 117 17.35 -5.17 17.52
C PRO A 117 17.19 -3.77 18.14
N SER A 118 17.66 -3.57 19.38
CA SER A 118 17.49 -2.30 20.11
C SER A 118 18.08 -1.06 19.41
N SER A 119 19.07 -1.24 18.53
CA SER A 119 19.62 -0.18 17.68
C SER A 119 18.70 0.27 16.53
N LEU A 120 17.69 -0.54 16.19
CA LEU A 120 16.73 -0.29 15.10
C LEU A 120 15.27 -0.20 15.59
N SER A 121 14.96 -0.69 16.80
CA SER A 121 13.63 -0.57 17.41
C SER A 121 13.21 0.89 17.64
N GLY A 122 14.18 1.79 17.75
CA GLY A 122 13.97 3.20 18.07
C GLY A 122 13.68 3.47 19.53
N GLU A 123 13.86 2.50 20.43
CA GLU A 123 13.79 2.69 21.90
C GLU A 123 14.66 3.87 22.37
N PHE A 124 15.86 4.00 21.79
CA PHE A 124 16.84 5.05 22.06
C PHE A 124 16.95 6.07 20.92
N GLY A 125 15.86 6.30 20.16
CA GLY A 125 15.88 7.12 18.95
C GLY A 125 16.21 8.60 19.19
N GLU A 126 17.01 9.20 18.30
CA GLU A 126 17.57 10.56 18.49
C GLU A 126 16.49 11.67 18.51
N ASN A 127 15.39 11.49 17.78
CA ASN A 127 14.29 12.46 17.69
C ASN A 127 13.09 12.09 18.58
N ARG A 128 13.29 11.26 19.62
CA ARG A 128 12.23 11.01 20.61
C ARG A 128 11.86 12.28 21.36
N GLY A 129 10.56 12.47 21.58
CA GLY A 129 10.04 13.57 22.39
C GLY A 129 10.51 13.47 23.84
N LEU A 130 10.82 14.62 24.45
CA LEU A 130 11.23 14.71 25.86
C LEU A 130 10.14 14.19 26.81
N GLU A 131 8.87 14.35 26.44
CA GLU A 131 7.72 13.80 27.14
C GLU A 131 7.14 12.63 26.33
N ASN A 132 7.07 11.43 26.94
CA ASN A 132 6.44 10.27 26.31
C ASN A 132 4.91 10.28 26.47
N SER A 133 4.26 11.31 25.94
CA SER A 133 2.80 11.50 26.01
C SER A 133 2.00 10.41 25.29
N LEU A 134 2.61 9.73 24.32
CA LEU A 134 2.05 8.57 23.62
C LEU A 134 2.23 7.24 24.39
N GLN A 135 3.03 7.23 25.47
CA GLN A 135 3.45 6.02 26.20
C GLN A 135 4.10 4.94 25.31
N ALA A 136 4.68 5.34 24.18
CA ALA A 136 5.31 4.46 23.20
C ALA A 136 6.77 4.19 23.59
N ASN A 137 7.17 2.93 23.73
CA ASN A 137 8.51 2.55 24.17
C ASN A 137 9.49 2.39 23.00
N ASN A 138 8.98 2.11 21.81
CA ASN A 138 9.74 1.93 20.57
C ASN A 138 8.97 2.54 19.38
N ASP A 139 9.50 2.44 18.16
CA ASP A 139 8.90 3.05 16.96
C ASP A 139 7.59 2.37 16.52
N ARG A 140 7.48 1.06 16.76
CA ARG A 140 6.26 0.30 16.49
C ARG A 140 5.14 0.69 17.45
N ASP A 141 5.41 0.82 18.75
CA ASP A 141 4.42 1.32 19.73
C ASP A 141 3.87 2.70 19.31
N ALA A 142 4.74 3.56 18.75
CA ALA A 142 4.34 4.90 18.30
C ALA A 142 3.44 4.85 17.05
N ILE A 143 3.70 3.93 16.12
CA ILE A 143 2.82 3.65 14.97
C ILE A 143 1.48 3.08 15.45
N GLU A 144 1.48 2.10 16.36
CA GLU A 144 0.26 1.50 16.92
C GLU A 144 -0.61 2.55 17.63
N ALA A 145 -0.01 3.43 18.45
CA ALA A 145 -0.70 4.54 19.10
C ALA A 145 -1.27 5.57 18.10
N TRP A 146 -0.51 5.90 17.06
CA TRP A 146 -0.98 6.80 15.99
C TRP A 146 -2.15 6.20 15.19
N LEU A 147 -2.09 4.92 14.83
CA LEU A 147 -3.15 4.20 14.14
C LEU A 147 -4.43 4.15 15.00
N ALA A 148 -4.31 3.83 16.29
CA ALA A 148 -5.44 3.81 17.22
C ALA A 148 -6.10 5.20 17.35
N ALA A 149 -5.31 6.28 17.32
CA ALA A 149 -5.81 7.65 17.43
C ALA A 149 -6.41 8.21 16.13
N ARG A 150 -5.96 7.75 14.95
CA ARG A 150 -6.27 8.38 13.65
C ARG A 150 -7.02 7.51 12.64
N ALA A 151 -6.95 6.19 12.75
CA ALA A 151 -7.47 5.26 11.76
C ALA A 151 -8.50 4.30 12.38
N GLN A 152 -9.68 4.85 12.71
CA GLN A 152 -10.78 4.11 13.33
C GLN A 152 -11.56 3.23 12.34
N ASN A 153 -11.66 3.65 11.07
CA ASN A 153 -12.19 2.82 9.99
C ASN A 153 -11.19 1.69 9.68
N PRO A 154 -11.62 0.40 9.61
CA PRO A 154 -10.74 -0.72 9.29
C PRO A 154 -9.95 -0.58 7.98
N ASN A 155 -10.54 0.00 6.94
CA ASN A 155 -9.89 0.20 5.64
C ASN A 155 -8.78 1.27 5.74
N THR A 156 -9.09 2.42 6.36
CA THR A 156 -8.09 3.45 6.68
C THR A 156 -6.99 2.91 7.59
N ASN A 157 -7.32 2.02 8.55
CA ASN A 157 -6.33 1.37 9.41
C ASN A 157 -5.38 0.47 8.62
N ALA A 158 -5.92 -0.37 7.74
CA ALA A 158 -5.12 -1.24 6.88
C ALA A 158 -4.19 -0.44 5.95
N GLN A 159 -4.70 0.64 5.34
CA GLN A 159 -3.93 1.52 4.47
C GLN A 159 -2.82 2.25 5.25
N TYR A 160 -3.15 2.94 6.35
CA TYR A 160 -2.17 3.69 7.15
C TYR A 160 -1.15 2.75 7.79
N ARG A 161 -1.55 1.55 8.21
CA ARG A 161 -0.64 0.51 8.72
C ARG A 161 0.35 0.10 7.64
N LYS A 162 -0.12 -0.34 6.47
CA LYS A 162 0.73 -0.71 5.33
C LYS A 162 1.77 0.37 4.99
N GLU A 163 1.35 1.64 4.98
CA GLU A 163 2.25 2.73 4.63
C GLU A 163 3.26 3.06 5.74
N ALA A 164 2.85 3.02 7.01
CA ALA A 164 3.77 3.15 8.15
C ALA A 164 4.74 1.96 8.23
N GLU A 165 4.29 0.74 7.96
CA GLU A 165 5.11 -0.47 7.87
C GLU A 165 6.16 -0.36 6.77
N ARG A 166 5.74 0.04 5.56
CA ARG A 166 6.65 0.25 4.42
C ARG A 166 7.73 1.28 4.76
N PHE A 167 7.36 2.35 5.46
CA PHE A 167 8.30 3.37 5.90
C PHE A 167 9.24 2.88 7.01
N LEU A 168 8.75 2.14 8.01
CA LEU A 168 9.56 1.55 9.08
C LEU A 168 10.57 0.54 8.55
N LEU A 169 10.13 -0.37 7.67
CA LEU A 169 11.00 -1.35 7.00
C LEU A 169 12.04 -0.65 6.12
N TRP A 170 11.66 0.41 5.41
CA TRP A 170 12.60 1.22 4.66
C TRP A 170 13.66 1.88 5.57
N CYS A 171 13.26 2.53 6.68
CA CYS A 171 14.23 3.10 7.63
C CYS A 171 15.21 2.04 8.15
N THR A 172 14.68 0.90 8.60
CA THR A 172 15.47 -0.12 9.29
C THR A 172 16.31 -1.00 8.36
N MET A 173 15.85 -1.28 7.14
CA MET A 173 16.55 -2.15 6.18
C MET A 173 17.37 -1.38 5.13
N GLU A 174 16.83 -0.28 4.57
CA GLU A 174 17.54 0.51 3.55
C GLU A 174 18.57 1.44 4.22
N LEU A 175 18.16 2.23 5.22
CA LEU A 175 19.10 3.13 5.90
C LEU A 175 19.94 2.42 6.95
N GLY A 176 19.36 1.43 7.64
CA GLY A 176 19.96 0.84 8.83
C GLY A 176 19.80 1.73 10.07
N MET A 177 18.67 2.45 10.15
CA MET A 177 18.37 3.41 11.22
C MET A 177 16.97 3.13 11.80
N ALA A 178 16.79 3.41 13.09
CA ALA A 178 15.46 3.54 13.67
C ALA A 178 14.68 4.67 12.97
N MET A 179 13.36 4.52 12.84
CA MET A 179 12.48 5.55 12.27
C MET A 179 12.54 6.84 13.09
N SER A 180 12.62 6.74 14.43
CA SER A 180 12.80 7.89 15.32
C SER A 180 14.21 8.51 15.28
N SER A 181 15.15 8.00 14.49
CA SER A 181 16.50 8.56 14.34
C SER A 181 16.79 9.15 12.95
N ILE A 182 15.90 9.02 11.97
CA ILE A 182 16.10 9.62 10.64
C ILE A 182 16.00 11.15 10.72
N THR A 183 16.83 11.88 9.97
CA THR A 183 16.65 13.33 9.80
C THR A 183 15.81 13.62 8.55
N ALA A 184 15.39 14.88 8.38
CA ALA A 184 14.74 15.34 7.14
C ALA A 184 15.56 15.05 5.87
N ARG A 185 16.90 14.99 5.94
CA ARG A 185 17.77 14.63 4.82
C ARG A 185 17.61 13.17 4.42
N GLU A 186 17.52 12.26 5.39
CA GLU A 186 17.26 10.85 5.12
C GLU A 186 15.82 10.69 4.61
N ALA A 187 14.83 11.25 5.30
CA ALA A 187 13.41 11.14 4.92
C ALA A 187 13.13 11.61 3.47
N ALA A 188 13.82 12.64 2.99
CA ALA A 188 13.72 13.11 1.60
C ALA A 188 14.15 12.07 0.54
N ARG A 189 14.84 10.98 0.92
CA ARG A 189 15.17 9.86 0.03
C ARG A 189 14.00 8.91 -0.23
N TYR A 190 13.02 8.83 0.68
CA TYR A 190 11.93 7.85 0.60
C TYR A 190 11.01 8.03 -0.63
N PRO A 191 10.56 9.24 -1.01
CA PRO A 191 9.75 9.42 -2.23
C PRO A 191 10.50 8.96 -3.49
N LYS A 192 11.80 9.25 -3.58
CA LYS A 192 12.64 8.80 -4.69
C LYS A 192 12.84 7.28 -4.71
N TRP A 193 13.00 6.66 -3.54
CA TRP A 193 13.05 5.20 -3.42
C TRP A 193 11.73 4.56 -3.91
N LEU A 194 10.57 5.13 -3.54
CA LEU A 194 9.26 4.69 -4.03
C LEU A 194 9.06 4.90 -5.55
N GLU A 195 9.67 5.94 -6.11
CA GLU A 195 9.62 6.22 -7.56
C GLU A 195 10.44 5.18 -8.35
N GLU A 196 11.67 4.88 -7.92
CA GLU A 196 12.56 3.92 -8.59
C GLU A 196 12.14 2.44 -8.36
N LEU A 197 11.37 2.15 -7.29
CA LEU A 197 10.97 0.80 -6.87
C LEU A 197 10.16 0.08 -7.94
N GLY A 198 10.71 -1.01 -8.47
CA GLY A 198 10.09 -1.81 -9.54
C GLY A 198 10.06 -1.14 -10.92
N ARG A 199 10.56 0.10 -11.05
CA ARG A 199 10.66 0.84 -12.33
C ARG A 199 12.09 0.86 -12.90
N THR A 200 13.08 0.52 -12.11
CA THR A 200 14.50 0.45 -12.51
C THR A 200 14.97 -0.99 -12.61
N ASP A 201 15.96 -1.26 -13.47
CA ASP A 201 16.61 -2.57 -13.53
C ASP A 201 17.46 -2.83 -12.27
N GLU A 202 17.72 -4.11 -11.98
CA GLU A 202 18.43 -4.53 -10.77
C GLU A 202 19.84 -3.94 -10.63
N ALA A 203 20.52 -3.66 -11.75
CA ALA A 203 21.87 -3.09 -11.76
C ALA A 203 21.88 -1.56 -11.65
N ALA A 204 20.81 -0.88 -12.06
CA ALA A 204 20.57 0.53 -11.74
C ALA A 204 20.17 0.69 -10.27
N TRP A 205 19.21 -0.11 -9.80
CA TRP A 205 18.70 -0.11 -8.43
C TRP A 205 19.83 -0.27 -7.38
N LYS A 206 20.66 -1.31 -7.54
CA LYS A 206 21.79 -1.62 -6.63
C LYS A 206 22.91 -0.57 -6.57
N LYS A 207 22.87 0.47 -7.42
CA LYS A 207 23.80 1.62 -7.32
C LYS A 207 23.33 2.65 -6.30
N HIS A 208 22.03 2.73 -6.05
CA HIS A 208 21.40 3.77 -5.22
C HIS A 208 20.85 3.22 -3.90
N TRP A 209 20.43 1.94 -3.90
CA TRP A 209 19.65 1.32 -2.83
C TRP A 209 20.23 -0.06 -2.45
N ARG A 210 19.94 -0.51 -1.22
CA ARG A 210 20.45 -1.76 -0.63
C ARG A 210 19.53 -2.97 -0.76
N LEU A 211 18.21 -2.75 -0.72
CA LEU A 211 17.15 -3.80 -0.73
C LEU A 211 17.01 -4.75 -2.06
#